data_AF-Q12W25-F1
#
_entry.id   AF-Q12W25-F1
#
_cell.length_a   1.000
_cell.length_b   1.000
_cell.length_c   1.000
_cell.angle_alpha   90.00
_cell.angle_beta   90.00
_cell.angle_gamma   90.00
#
_symmetry.space_group_name_H-M   'P 1'
#
loop_
_entity.id
_entity.type
_entity.pdbx_description
1 polymer ?
#
loop_
_entity_poly.entity_id
_entity_poly.type
_entity_poly.pdbx_seq_one_letter_code
_entity_poly.pdbx_strand_id
1 'polypeptide(L)'
;MISYKEIFCKVESTLKSQSKLSDEEFDIRFGEYKNYENRDLSDDEYFDKLTKVVFYSGFKAETVTKKLDIIKYHFPDFETISNYDEGRINEIFNDESMIKNKKKILACVNNSIVFKGIVEKYGSFRSYVDSFEIDNSFENLMLFKEEIQYRFAFLGEITSYHFMTDIGLPVLKPDRVIARIFKRLNLIEDEKQLLKTVIHGRKFSHENRFPIRYVDIIFVKYGQMGTDDYFGLEDGICLKNNPKCHICGIKEYCSYPIA
;
A
#
# COMPACT_ATOMS: atom_id res chain seq x y z
N MET A 1 12.40 26.44 6.11
CA MET A 1 11.39 25.44 6.54
C MET A 1 11.07 24.57 5.33
N ILE A 2 11.01 23.25 5.47
CA ILE A 2 10.69 22.36 4.33
C ILE A 2 9.23 22.59 3.93
N SER A 3 8.99 22.90 2.66
CA SER A 3 7.64 23.04 2.10
C SER A 3 7.16 21.70 1.54
N TYR A 4 6.24 21.02 2.24
CA TYR A 4 5.64 19.76 1.77
C TYR A 4 4.92 19.94 0.44
N LYS A 5 4.25 21.09 0.27
CA LYS A 5 3.56 21.45 -0.97
C LYS A 5 4.54 21.54 -2.13
N GLU A 6 5.62 22.30 -1.96
CA GLU A 6 6.59 22.50 -3.03
C GLU A 6 7.33 21.21 -3.39
N ILE A 7 7.76 20.42 -2.39
CA ILE A 7 8.41 19.12 -2.63
C ILE A 7 7.47 18.21 -3.42
N PHE A 8 6.20 18.08 -3.02
CA PHE A 8 5.28 17.20 -3.71
C PHE A 8 5.03 17.64 -5.15
N CYS A 9 4.76 18.93 -5.39
CA CYS A 9 4.60 19.47 -6.75
C CYS A 9 5.83 19.19 -7.62
N LYS A 10 7.05 19.32 -7.07
CA LYS A 10 8.29 19.00 -7.80
C LYS A 10 8.44 17.50 -8.08
N VAL A 11 8.04 16.62 -7.16
CA VAL A 11 8.04 15.16 -7.36
C VAL A 11 7.06 14.78 -8.47
N GLU A 12 5.82 15.26 -8.38
CA GLU A 12 4.75 14.98 -9.36
C GLU A 12 5.11 15.49 -10.75
N SER A 13 5.51 16.77 -10.88
CA SER A 13 5.89 17.35 -12.17
C SER A 13 7.12 16.68 -12.78
N THR A 14 8.11 16.31 -11.98
CA THR A 14 9.25 15.51 -12.46
C THR A 14 8.75 14.17 -12.96
N LEU A 15 7.93 13.46 -12.18
CA LEU A 15 7.41 12.15 -12.59
C LEU A 15 6.61 12.22 -13.89
N LYS A 16 5.75 13.24 -14.03
CA LYS A 16 4.97 13.51 -15.24
C LYS A 16 5.88 13.76 -16.45
N SER A 17 6.94 14.57 -16.31
CA SER A 17 7.91 14.82 -17.38
C SER A 17 8.74 13.60 -17.82
N GLN A 18 8.85 12.58 -16.97
CA GLN A 18 9.59 11.35 -17.24
C GLN A 18 8.68 10.20 -17.72
N SER A 19 7.36 10.40 -17.72
CA SER A 19 6.40 9.44 -18.22
C SER A 19 6.30 9.55 -19.74
N LYS A 20 6.11 8.41 -20.42
CA LYS A 20 5.78 8.33 -21.85
C LYS A 20 4.31 8.64 -22.14
N LEU A 21 3.49 8.79 -21.10
CA LEU A 21 2.08 9.12 -21.22
C LEU A 21 1.90 10.57 -21.67
N SER A 22 0.81 10.84 -22.37
CA SER A 22 0.33 12.21 -22.50
C SER A 22 -0.08 12.78 -21.13
N ASP A 23 -0.17 14.11 -21.03
CA ASP A 23 -0.61 14.76 -19.79
C ASP A 23 -2.00 14.29 -19.35
N GLU A 24 -2.91 14.08 -20.31
CA GLU A 24 -4.27 13.57 -20.07
C GLU A 24 -4.25 12.13 -19.55
N GLU A 25 -3.48 11.24 -20.17
CA GLU A 25 -3.35 9.86 -19.71
C GLU A 25 -2.70 9.76 -18.33
N PHE A 26 -1.70 10.59 -18.05
CA PHE A 26 -1.10 10.67 -16.72
C PHE A 26 -2.15 11.06 -15.68
N ASP A 27 -2.92 12.11 -15.98
CA ASP A 27 -3.94 12.62 -15.06
C ASP A 27 -5.08 11.62 -14.87
N ILE A 28 -5.45 10.83 -15.88
CA ILE A 28 -6.42 9.73 -15.75
C ILE A 28 -5.84 8.64 -14.85
N ARG A 29 -4.69 8.04 -15.21
CA ARG A 29 -4.16 6.85 -14.54
C ARG A 29 -3.71 7.12 -13.10
N PHE A 30 -3.01 8.23 -12.85
CA PHE A 30 -2.68 8.63 -11.49
C PHE A 30 -3.91 9.20 -10.76
N GLY A 31 -4.84 9.85 -11.48
CA GLY A 31 -6.07 10.41 -10.91
C GLY A 31 -7.00 9.40 -10.28
N GLU A 32 -6.97 8.12 -10.71
CA GLU A 32 -7.70 7.03 -10.05
C GLU A 32 -7.44 6.99 -8.53
N TYR A 33 -6.20 7.27 -8.11
CA TYR A 33 -5.78 7.24 -6.71
C TYR A 33 -6.27 8.44 -5.89
N LYS A 34 -6.87 9.45 -6.54
CA LYS A 34 -7.58 10.56 -5.87
C LYS A 34 -8.98 10.12 -5.38
N ASN A 35 -9.47 8.96 -5.77
CA ASN A 35 -10.81 8.49 -5.40
C ASN A 35 -10.77 7.25 -4.47
N TYR A 36 -9.62 7.00 -3.83
CA TYR A 36 -9.45 5.83 -2.95
C TYR A 36 -9.92 6.06 -1.51
N GLU A 37 -10.00 7.30 -1.06
CA GLU A 37 -10.56 7.64 0.26
C GLU A 37 -12.08 7.52 0.23
N ASN A 38 -12.68 7.16 1.38
CA ASN A 38 -14.13 7.07 1.56
C ASN A 38 -14.87 6.12 0.59
N ARG A 39 -14.18 5.12 0.04
CA ARG A 39 -14.84 4.09 -0.75
C ARG A 39 -15.80 3.29 0.13
N ASP A 40 -17.01 3.12 -0.36
CA ASP A 40 -17.94 2.14 0.17
C ASP A 40 -17.50 0.76 -0.35
N LEU A 41 -17.05 -0.09 0.55
CA LEU A 41 -16.49 -1.40 0.24
C LEU A 41 -17.40 -2.46 0.86
N SER A 42 -17.72 -3.49 0.08
CA SER A 42 -18.37 -4.68 0.64
C SER A 42 -17.41 -5.45 1.55
N ASP A 43 -17.95 -6.31 2.41
CA ASP A 43 -17.14 -7.18 3.27
C ASP A 43 -16.19 -8.08 2.47
N ASP A 44 -16.63 -8.55 1.30
CA ASP A 44 -15.78 -9.31 0.38
C ASP A 44 -14.67 -8.47 -0.25
N GLU A 45 -14.90 -7.19 -0.51
CA GLU A 45 -13.84 -6.28 -0.99
C GLU A 45 -12.80 -5.98 0.11
N TYR A 46 -13.24 -5.81 1.35
CA TYR A 46 -12.35 -5.74 2.51
C TYR A 46 -11.50 -7.01 2.63
N PHE A 47 -12.14 -8.18 2.56
CA PHE A 47 -11.45 -9.45 2.70
C PHE A 47 -10.51 -9.76 1.52
N ASP A 48 -10.89 -9.38 0.30
CA ASP A 48 -10.04 -9.48 -0.89
C ASP A 48 -8.75 -8.66 -0.72
N LYS A 49 -8.85 -7.43 -0.22
CA LYS A 49 -7.69 -6.59 0.11
C LYS A 49 -6.82 -7.24 1.19
N LEU A 50 -7.43 -7.77 2.25
CA LEU A 50 -6.73 -8.48 3.32
C LEU A 50 -5.93 -9.68 2.77
N THR A 51 -6.56 -10.48 1.92
CA THR A 51 -5.94 -11.64 1.26
C THR A 51 -4.76 -11.21 0.39
N LYS A 52 -4.94 -10.18 -0.44
CA LYS A 52 -3.87 -9.67 -1.33
C LYS A 52 -2.65 -9.21 -0.54
N VAL A 53 -2.83 -8.44 0.54
CA VAL A 53 -1.68 -7.94 1.33
C VAL A 53 -0.90 -9.06 2.02
N VAL A 54 -1.55 -10.18 2.38
CA VAL A 54 -0.85 -11.38 2.88
C VAL A 54 0.13 -11.88 1.84
N PHE A 55 -0.23 -11.92 0.55
CA PHE A 55 0.67 -12.34 -0.52
C PHE A 55 1.77 -11.32 -0.84
N TYR A 56 1.49 -10.02 -0.74
CA TYR A 56 2.52 -8.98 -0.88
C TYR A 56 3.61 -9.02 0.20
N SER A 57 3.29 -9.49 1.42
CA SER A 57 4.26 -9.58 2.51
C SER A 57 5.46 -10.49 2.18
N GLY A 58 6.63 -9.92 1.90
CA GLY A 58 7.84 -10.70 1.58
C GLY A 58 7.94 -11.21 0.13
N PHE A 59 7.08 -10.74 -0.79
CA PHE A 59 7.24 -10.96 -2.23
C PHE A 59 7.48 -9.64 -2.97
N LYS A 60 8.07 -9.71 -4.16
CA LYS A 60 8.11 -8.55 -5.06
C LYS A 60 6.68 -8.24 -5.50
N ALA A 61 6.29 -6.96 -5.49
CA ALA A 61 4.95 -6.54 -5.85
C ALA A 61 4.53 -7.09 -7.23
N GLU A 62 5.39 -6.92 -8.24
CA GLU A 62 5.18 -7.43 -9.60
C GLU A 62 4.84 -8.93 -9.66
N THR A 63 5.50 -9.75 -8.83
CA THR A 63 5.25 -11.20 -8.76
C THR A 63 3.83 -11.49 -8.29
N VAL A 64 3.33 -10.71 -7.33
CA VAL A 64 1.97 -10.87 -6.79
C VAL A 64 0.95 -10.27 -7.74
N THR A 65 1.22 -9.09 -8.31
CA THR A 65 0.34 -8.41 -9.26
C THR A 65 0.01 -9.31 -10.47
N LYS A 66 1.00 -10.03 -11.01
CA LYS A 66 0.82 -10.99 -12.12
C LYS A 66 -0.05 -12.21 -11.77
N LYS A 67 -0.35 -12.43 -10.48
CA LYS A 67 -1.10 -13.59 -9.98
C LYS A 67 -2.38 -13.18 -9.25
N LEU A 68 -2.81 -11.92 -9.35
CA LEU A 68 -4.02 -11.45 -8.64
C LEU A 68 -5.27 -12.21 -9.05
N ASP A 69 -5.42 -12.53 -10.33
CA ASP A 69 -6.57 -13.31 -10.83
C ASP A 69 -6.57 -14.74 -10.27
N ILE A 70 -5.39 -15.37 -10.20
CA ILE A 70 -5.21 -16.70 -9.61
C ILE A 70 -5.48 -16.67 -8.10
N ILE A 71 -5.00 -15.63 -7.40
CA ILE A 71 -5.31 -15.43 -5.99
C ILE A 71 -6.82 -15.27 -5.80
N LYS A 72 -7.49 -14.41 -6.59
CA LYS A 72 -8.93 -14.20 -6.47
C LYS A 72 -9.73 -15.47 -6.78
N TYR A 73 -9.28 -16.26 -7.75
CA TYR A 73 -9.88 -17.56 -8.08
C TYR A 73 -9.84 -18.53 -6.89
N HIS A 74 -8.70 -18.65 -6.22
CA HIS A 74 -8.56 -19.54 -5.05
C HIS A 74 -9.13 -18.95 -3.76
N PHE A 75 -9.30 -17.63 -3.70
CA PHE A 75 -9.79 -16.91 -2.53
C PHE A 75 -10.93 -15.95 -2.92
N PRO A 76 -12.12 -16.47 -3.27
CA PRO A 76 -13.21 -15.66 -3.83
C PRO A 76 -13.87 -14.75 -2.78
N ASP A 77 -14.18 -15.26 -1.60
CA ASP A 77 -14.93 -14.58 -0.52
C ASP A 77 -14.63 -15.24 0.83
N PHE A 78 -14.84 -14.51 1.94
CA PHE A 78 -14.44 -14.99 3.27
C PHE A 78 -15.29 -16.19 3.75
N GLU A 79 -16.54 -16.29 3.30
CA GLU A 79 -17.46 -17.34 3.72
C GLU A 79 -17.02 -18.69 3.16
N THR A 80 -16.78 -18.76 1.86
CA THR A 80 -16.26 -19.92 1.13
C THR A 80 -14.92 -20.36 1.73
N ILE A 81 -13.98 -19.43 1.89
CA ILE A 81 -12.62 -19.73 2.36
C ILE A 81 -12.63 -20.23 3.80
N SER A 82 -13.55 -19.75 4.66
CA SER A 82 -13.66 -20.19 6.06
C SER A 82 -13.99 -21.68 6.21
N ASN A 83 -14.47 -22.33 5.15
CA ASN A 83 -14.80 -23.75 5.11
C ASN A 83 -13.71 -24.62 4.45
N TYR A 84 -12.56 -24.04 4.08
CA TYR A 84 -11.49 -24.80 3.42
C TYR A 84 -10.84 -25.80 4.37
N ASP A 85 -10.76 -27.05 3.93
CA ASP A 85 -10.09 -28.13 4.62
C ASP A 85 -8.65 -28.32 4.14
N GLU A 86 -7.95 -29.32 4.71
CA GLU A 86 -6.59 -29.66 4.30
C GLU A 86 -6.50 -30.09 2.82
N GLY A 87 -7.55 -30.73 2.29
CA GLY A 87 -7.63 -31.15 0.90
C GLY A 87 -7.57 -29.95 -0.03
N ARG A 88 -8.43 -28.95 0.20
CA ARG A 88 -8.46 -27.70 -0.56
C ARG A 88 -7.16 -26.91 -0.40
N ILE A 89 -6.60 -26.84 0.79
CA ILE A 89 -5.29 -26.19 1.02
C ILE A 89 -4.18 -26.85 0.20
N ASN A 90 -4.14 -28.19 0.15
CA ASN A 90 -3.15 -28.91 -0.64
C ASN A 90 -3.38 -28.75 -2.14
N GLU A 91 -4.63 -28.69 -2.60
CA GLU A 91 -4.97 -28.38 -4.00
C GLU A 91 -4.42 -27.00 -4.41
N ILE A 92 -4.71 -25.95 -3.64
CA ILE A 92 -4.22 -24.58 -3.90
C ILE A 92 -2.69 -24.54 -3.91
N PHE A 93 -2.05 -25.25 -2.98
CA PHE A 93 -0.58 -25.30 -2.89
C PHE A 93 0.06 -26.00 -4.10
N ASN A 94 -0.63 -26.99 -4.66
CA ASN A 94 -0.16 -27.78 -5.80
C ASN A 94 -0.45 -27.13 -7.16
N ASP A 95 -1.32 -26.12 -7.23
CA ASP A 95 -1.51 -25.33 -8.44
C ASP A 95 -0.21 -24.60 -8.84
N GLU A 96 0.31 -24.93 -10.03
CA GLU A 96 1.55 -24.35 -10.56
C GLU A 96 1.44 -22.86 -10.88
N SER A 97 0.22 -22.38 -11.16
CA SER A 97 -0.06 -20.97 -11.38
C SER A 97 -0.07 -20.16 -10.08
N MET A 98 -0.16 -20.82 -8.92
CA MET A 98 -0.26 -20.17 -7.62
C MET A 98 1.11 -19.82 -7.01
N ILE A 99 1.11 -18.89 -6.04
CA ILE A 99 2.29 -18.64 -5.20
C ILE A 99 2.45 -19.80 -4.22
N LYS A 100 3.50 -20.60 -4.39
CA LYS A 100 3.81 -21.79 -3.57
C LYS A 100 4.27 -21.42 -2.14
N ASN A 101 3.33 -20.99 -1.30
CA ASN A 101 3.57 -20.67 0.09
C ASN A 101 2.42 -21.17 0.98
N LYS A 102 2.58 -22.40 1.50
CA LYS A 102 1.56 -23.07 2.34
C LYS A 102 1.20 -22.26 3.60
N LYS A 103 2.17 -21.56 4.21
CA LYS A 103 1.91 -20.74 5.41
C LYS A 103 0.96 -19.57 5.11
N LYS A 104 1.06 -18.97 3.92
CA LYS A 104 0.18 -17.88 3.50
C LYS A 104 -1.20 -18.35 3.08
N ILE A 105 -1.29 -19.49 2.42
CA ILE A 105 -2.58 -20.13 2.11
C ILE A 105 -3.33 -20.40 3.41
N LEU A 106 -2.66 -21.04 4.38
CA LEU A 106 -3.23 -21.29 5.71
C LEU A 106 -3.60 -19.98 6.43
N ALA A 107 -2.78 -18.93 6.31
CA ALA A 107 -3.10 -17.63 6.87
C ALA A 107 -4.38 -17.02 6.28
N CYS A 108 -4.63 -17.16 4.97
CA CYS A 108 -5.86 -16.68 4.35
C CYS A 108 -7.10 -17.42 4.89
N VAL A 109 -7.00 -18.74 5.11
CA VAL A 109 -8.06 -19.55 5.75
C VAL A 109 -8.30 -19.13 7.19
N ASN A 110 -7.24 -18.99 8.00
CA ASN A 110 -7.40 -18.54 9.38
C ASN A 110 -7.97 -17.12 9.46
N ASN A 111 -7.52 -16.23 8.57
CA ASN A 111 -7.99 -14.86 8.51
C ASN A 111 -9.46 -14.79 8.10
N SER A 112 -9.95 -15.66 7.20
CA SER A 112 -11.37 -15.66 6.82
C SER A 112 -12.28 -16.05 7.97
N ILE A 113 -11.85 -17.00 8.81
CA ILE A 113 -12.57 -17.39 10.04
C ILE A 113 -12.63 -16.21 11.02
N VAL A 114 -11.50 -15.53 11.26
CA VAL A 114 -11.44 -14.34 12.12
C VAL A 114 -12.30 -13.20 11.57
N PHE A 115 -12.23 -12.97 10.26
CA PHE A 115 -12.98 -11.94 9.56
C PHE A 115 -14.49 -12.20 9.64
N LYS A 116 -14.92 -13.44 9.40
CA LYS A 116 -16.31 -13.86 9.56
C LYS A 116 -16.85 -13.56 10.96
N GLY A 117 -16.10 -13.90 12.01
CA GLY A 117 -16.49 -13.60 13.38
C GLY A 117 -16.58 -12.10 13.69
N ILE A 118 -15.78 -11.26 13.02
CA ILE A 118 -15.90 -9.79 13.10
C ILE A 118 -17.21 -9.34 12.44
N VAL A 119 -17.48 -9.80 11.20
CA VAL A 119 -18.71 -9.46 10.48
C VAL A 119 -19.95 -9.89 11.28
N GLU A 120 -19.97 -11.10 11.84
CA GLU A 120 -21.06 -11.60 12.68
C GLU A 120 -21.29 -10.75 13.95
N LYS A 121 -20.20 -10.26 14.57
CA LYS A 121 -20.27 -9.46 15.79
C LYS A 121 -20.69 -8.00 15.55
N TYR A 122 -20.17 -7.37 14.50
CA TYR A 122 -20.35 -5.94 14.24
C TYR A 122 -21.39 -5.65 13.15
N GLY A 123 -21.90 -6.67 12.46
CA GLY A 123 -22.83 -6.57 11.34
C GLY A 123 -22.15 -6.35 9.98
N SER A 124 -20.97 -5.75 9.95
CA SER A 124 -20.09 -5.66 8.78
C SER A 124 -18.66 -5.32 9.20
N PHE A 125 -17.69 -5.54 8.32
CA PHE A 125 -16.32 -5.11 8.56
C PHE A 125 -16.20 -3.59 8.55
N ARG A 126 -17.04 -2.88 7.76
CA ARG A 126 -17.13 -1.43 7.82
C ARG A 126 -17.53 -0.94 9.22
N SER A 127 -18.57 -1.54 9.80
CA SER A 127 -19.03 -1.21 11.16
C SER A 127 -17.95 -1.51 12.21
N TYR A 128 -17.14 -2.56 11.98
CA TYR A 128 -15.97 -2.83 12.82
C TYR A 128 -14.93 -1.71 12.73
N VAL A 129 -14.58 -1.22 11.53
CA VAL A 129 -13.67 -0.06 11.36
C VAL A 129 -14.25 1.18 12.04
N ASP A 130 -15.52 1.48 11.81
CA ASP A 130 -16.19 2.67 12.36
C ASP A 130 -16.24 2.64 13.90
N SER A 131 -16.26 1.45 14.53
CA SER A 131 -16.22 1.29 15.99
C SER A 131 -14.95 1.81 16.67
N PHE A 132 -13.88 2.07 15.91
CA PHE A 132 -12.65 2.69 16.41
C PHE A 132 -12.70 4.22 16.36
N GLU A 133 -13.72 4.81 15.73
CA GLU A 133 -13.82 6.27 15.54
C GLU A 133 -12.52 6.87 14.95
N ILE A 134 -12.00 6.26 13.89
CA ILE A 134 -10.68 6.58 13.31
C ILE A 134 -10.54 8.04 12.83
N ASP A 135 -11.66 8.72 12.57
CA ASP A 135 -11.69 10.12 12.15
C ASP A 135 -11.56 11.10 13.33
N ASN A 136 -11.78 10.63 14.56
CA ASN A 136 -11.70 11.47 15.76
C ASN A 136 -10.26 11.79 16.17
N SER A 137 -9.31 10.88 15.93
CA SER A 137 -7.91 11.07 16.34
C SER A 137 -6.92 10.18 15.60
N PHE A 138 -5.65 10.58 15.57
CA PHE A 138 -4.58 9.75 15.03
C PHE A 138 -4.33 8.52 15.91
N GLU A 139 -4.54 8.67 17.22
CA GLU A 139 -4.47 7.63 18.23
C GLU A 139 -5.46 6.51 17.91
N ASN A 140 -6.72 6.84 17.61
CA ASN A 140 -7.76 5.88 17.22
C ASN A 140 -7.40 5.12 15.94
N LEU A 141 -6.88 5.83 14.94
CA LEU A 141 -6.37 5.22 13.71
C LEU A 141 -5.21 4.24 13.99
N MET A 142 -4.33 4.56 14.94
CA MET A 142 -3.24 3.67 15.35
C MET A 142 -3.71 2.49 16.22
N LEU A 143 -4.75 2.66 17.03
CA LEU A 143 -5.40 1.57 17.77
C LEU A 143 -6.01 0.55 16.79
N PHE A 144 -6.71 1.01 15.75
CA PHE A 144 -7.20 0.11 14.71
C PHE A 144 -6.05 -0.65 14.03
N LYS A 145 -4.95 0.05 13.71
CA LYS A 145 -3.73 -0.54 13.13
C LYS A 145 -3.13 -1.64 14.01
N GLU A 146 -3.06 -1.41 15.32
CA GLU A 146 -2.58 -2.37 16.31
C GLU A 146 -3.51 -3.59 16.39
N GLU A 147 -4.82 -3.36 16.39
CA GLU A 147 -5.81 -4.42 16.49
C GLU A 147 -5.78 -5.37 15.28
N ILE A 148 -5.74 -4.84 14.05
CA ILE A 148 -5.64 -5.69 12.85
C ILE A 148 -4.31 -6.43 12.77
N GLN A 149 -3.23 -5.83 13.29
CA GLN A 149 -1.90 -6.46 13.37
C GLN A 149 -1.93 -7.65 14.33
N TYR A 150 -2.66 -7.54 15.44
CA TYR A 150 -2.82 -8.61 16.41
C TYR A 150 -3.73 -9.74 15.89
N ARG A 151 -4.87 -9.38 15.29
CA ARG A 151 -5.91 -10.35 14.92
C ARG A 151 -5.57 -11.21 13.71
N PHE A 152 -4.94 -10.62 12.69
CA PHE A 152 -4.78 -11.28 11.40
C PHE A 152 -3.37 -11.81 11.19
N ALA A 153 -3.28 -13.07 10.78
CA ALA A 153 -2.04 -13.71 10.40
C ALA A 153 -1.42 -12.98 9.19
N PHE A 154 -0.08 -12.83 9.21
CA PHE A 154 0.71 -12.15 8.18
C PHE A 154 0.45 -10.64 7.99
N LEU A 155 -0.34 -10.01 8.87
CA LEU A 155 -0.43 -8.55 8.97
C LEU A 155 0.63 -8.01 9.95
N GLY A 156 1.90 -8.04 9.51
CA GLY A 156 3.00 -7.40 10.23
C GLY A 156 2.96 -5.86 10.11
N GLU A 157 3.90 -5.18 10.76
CA GLU A 157 3.90 -3.72 10.93
C GLU A 157 3.66 -2.92 9.63
N ILE A 158 4.41 -3.19 8.56
CA ILE A 158 4.24 -2.53 7.25
C ILE A 158 2.97 -3.03 6.53
N THR A 159 2.63 -4.31 6.67
CA THR A 159 1.48 -4.92 5.99
C THR A 159 0.16 -4.42 6.56
N SER A 160 0.08 -4.10 7.85
CA SER A 160 -1.09 -3.46 8.45
C SER A 160 -1.34 -2.08 7.85
N TYR A 161 -0.30 -1.25 7.69
CA TYR A 161 -0.43 0.00 6.95
C TYR A 161 -0.82 -0.24 5.49
N HIS A 162 -0.28 -1.27 4.83
CA HIS A 162 -0.68 -1.64 3.47
C HIS A 162 -2.19 -1.88 3.37
N PHE A 163 -2.73 -2.72 4.27
CA PHE A 163 -4.16 -3.01 4.32
C PHE A 163 -4.98 -1.74 4.55
N MET A 164 -4.64 -0.95 5.58
CA MET A 164 -5.33 0.30 5.90
C MET A 164 -5.32 1.27 4.70
N THR A 165 -4.21 1.36 3.99
CA THR A 165 -4.10 2.23 2.82
C THR A 165 -4.96 1.69 1.66
N ASP A 166 -5.07 0.36 1.49
CA ASP A 166 -5.90 -0.27 0.44
C ASP A 166 -7.39 -0.13 0.69
N ILE A 167 -7.82 -0.06 1.96
CA ILE A 167 -9.21 0.16 2.33
C ILE A 167 -9.59 1.64 2.43
N GLY A 168 -8.67 2.55 2.08
CA GLY A 168 -8.94 3.99 1.97
C GLY A 168 -8.74 4.79 3.26
N LEU A 169 -8.07 4.24 4.28
CA LEU A 169 -7.78 4.99 5.49
C LEU A 169 -6.64 6.01 5.27
N PRO A 170 -6.60 7.11 6.03
CA PRO A 170 -5.68 8.23 5.81
C PRO A 170 -4.25 7.93 6.35
N VAL A 171 -3.70 6.77 6.03
CA VAL A 171 -2.28 6.41 6.23
C VAL A 171 -1.63 6.21 4.87
N LEU A 172 -0.31 6.20 4.80
CA LEU A 172 0.39 5.63 3.64
C LEU A 172 1.13 4.37 4.07
N LYS A 173 1.53 3.54 3.12
CA LYS A 173 2.33 2.34 3.40
C LYS A 173 3.80 2.74 3.51
N PRO A 174 4.44 2.71 4.69
CA PRO A 174 5.82 3.18 4.86
C PRO A 174 6.82 2.13 4.35
N ASP A 175 6.84 1.89 3.04
CA ASP A 175 7.72 0.91 2.44
C ASP A 175 9.14 1.44 2.21
N ARG A 176 10.03 0.55 1.76
CA ARG A 176 11.43 0.86 1.49
C ARG A 176 11.65 1.96 0.44
N VAL A 177 10.67 2.24 -0.42
CA VAL A 177 10.76 3.31 -1.42
C VAL A 177 10.49 4.63 -0.74
N ILE A 178 9.34 4.76 -0.08
CA ILE A 178 8.93 5.99 0.61
C ILE A 178 9.92 6.30 1.74
N ALA A 179 10.27 5.33 2.57
CA ALA A 179 11.20 5.52 3.68
C ALA A 179 12.58 6.00 3.21
N ARG A 180 13.09 5.46 2.10
CA ARG A 180 14.35 5.91 1.49
C ARG A 180 14.27 7.36 1.00
N ILE A 181 13.19 7.70 0.29
CA ILE A 181 13.00 9.08 -0.21
C ILE A 181 12.92 10.04 0.97
N PHE A 182 12.13 9.72 2.00
CA PHE A 182 11.94 10.60 3.15
C PHE A 182 13.22 10.73 3.98
N LYS A 183 14.03 9.67 4.10
CA LYS A 183 15.36 9.73 4.70
C LYS A 183 16.27 10.68 3.93
N ARG A 184 16.31 10.55 2.60
CA ARG A 184 17.09 11.43 1.71
C ARG A 184 16.61 12.88 1.76
N LEU A 185 15.35 13.15 2.11
CA LEU A 185 14.82 14.49 2.32
C LEU A 185 15.03 15.03 3.75
N ASN A 186 15.79 14.31 4.60
CA ASN A 186 15.97 14.60 6.03
C ASN A 186 14.64 14.71 6.82
N LEU A 187 13.57 14.06 6.33
CA LEU A 187 12.30 13.97 7.07
C LEU A 187 12.40 12.91 8.17
N ILE A 188 13.14 11.83 7.91
CA ILE A 188 13.42 10.76 8.87
C ILE A 188 14.93 10.49 8.91
N GLU A 189 15.43 9.97 10.04
CA GLU A 189 16.84 9.63 10.24
C GLU A 189 17.14 8.20 9.77
N ASP A 190 16.19 7.30 9.95
CA ASP A 190 16.34 5.88 9.63
C ASP A 190 15.11 5.35 8.88
N GLU A 191 15.33 4.47 7.90
CA GLU A 191 14.25 3.89 7.07
C GLU A 191 13.29 3.02 7.89
N LYS A 192 13.66 2.63 9.12
CA LYS A 192 12.81 1.91 10.08
C LYS A 192 11.92 2.82 10.92
N GLN A 193 12.00 4.15 10.81
CA GLN A 193 11.10 5.08 11.52
C GLN A 193 9.71 5.12 10.86
N LEU A 194 9.01 3.99 10.84
CA LEU A 194 7.77 3.80 10.06
C LEU A 194 6.66 4.78 10.43
N LEU A 195 6.41 5.00 11.72
CA LEU A 195 5.40 5.96 12.18
C LEU A 195 5.73 7.40 11.72
N LYS A 196 7.01 7.79 11.80
CA LYS A 196 7.49 9.10 11.33
C LYS A 196 7.26 9.23 9.81
N THR A 197 7.52 8.17 9.05
CA THR A 197 7.20 8.10 7.61
C THR A 197 5.71 8.33 7.34
N VAL A 198 4.82 7.66 8.08
CA VAL A 198 3.36 7.84 7.95
C VAL A 198 2.94 9.29 8.28
N ILE A 199 3.49 9.86 9.36
CA ILE A 199 3.22 11.26 9.75
C ILE A 199 3.64 12.24 8.65
N HIS A 200 4.81 12.07 8.05
CA HIS A 200 5.25 12.92 6.93
C HIS A 200 4.37 12.74 5.69
N GLY A 201 3.91 11.51 5.42
CA GLY A 201 2.93 11.21 4.39
C GLY A 201 1.63 12.00 4.56
N ARG A 202 1.07 11.99 5.77
CA ARG A 202 -0.13 12.76 6.11
C ARG A 202 0.09 14.27 5.96
N LYS A 203 1.27 14.79 6.29
CA LYS A 203 1.62 16.20 6.03
C LYS A 203 1.65 16.53 4.53
N PHE A 204 2.21 15.66 3.69
CA PHE A 204 2.15 15.82 2.24
C PHE A 204 0.71 15.85 1.74
N SER A 205 -0.14 14.93 2.20
CA SER A 205 -1.56 14.89 1.86
C SER A 205 -2.29 16.17 2.27
N HIS A 206 -2.15 16.58 3.54
CA HIS A 206 -2.79 17.78 4.09
C HIS A 206 -2.40 19.07 3.34
N GLU A 207 -1.10 19.32 3.18
CA GLU A 207 -0.60 20.57 2.59
C GLU A 207 -0.93 20.70 1.10
N ASN A 208 -1.06 19.57 0.40
CA ASN A 208 -1.42 19.56 -1.02
C ASN A 208 -2.92 19.40 -1.27
N ARG A 209 -3.72 19.10 -0.24
CA ARG A 209 -5.15 18.76 -0.37
C ARG A 209 -5.39 17.61 -1.35
N PHE A 210 -4.47 16.65 -1.34
CA PHE A 210 -4.62 15.41 -2.10
C PHE A 210 -4.86 14.24 -1.15
N PRO A 211 -5.69 13.28 -1.56
CA PRO A 211 -5.83 12.01 -0.87
C PRO A 211 -4.47 11.36 -0.62
N ILE A 212 -4.30 10.75 0.55
CA ILE A 212 -3.01 10.16 0.91
C ILE A 212 -2.60 9.04 -0.05
N ARG A 213 -3.59 8.37 -0.67
CA ARG A 213 -3.33 7.36 -1.69
C ARG A 213 -2.72 7.93 -2.97
N TYR A 214 -3.11 9.14 -3.35
CA TYR A 214 -2.47 9.85 -4.45
C TYR A 214 -1.01 10.22 -4.11
N VAL A 215 -0.79 10.68 -2.88
CA VAL A 215 0.57 10.99 -2.40
C VAL A 215 1.46 9.74 -2.39
N ASP A 216 0.93 8.63 -1.87
CA ASP A 216 1.59 7.33 -1.80
C ASP A 216 2.04 6.85 -3.19
N ILE A 217 1.11 6.79 -4.16
CA ILE A 217 1.45 6.28 -5.51
C ILE A 217 2.49 7.17 -6.21
N ILE A 218 2.41 8.50 -6.06
CA ILE A 218 3.38 9.43 -6.66
C ILE A 218 4.78 9.17 -6.10
N PHE A 219 4.94 9.06 -4.77
CA PHE A 219 6.25 8.77 -4.17
C PHE A 219 6.75 7.36 -4.48
N VAL A 220 5.86 6.36 -4.49
CA VAL A 220 6.22 4.99 -4.87
C VAL A 220 6.78 5.00 -6.29
N LYS A 221 6.06 5.55 -7.27
CA LYS A 221 6.49 5.58 -8.66
C LYS A 221 7.72 6.45 -8.89
N TYR A 222 7.91 7.48 -8.08
CA TYR A 222 9.12 8.30 -8.12
C TYR A 222 10.40 7.52 -7.78
N GLY A 223 10.33 6.47 -6.96
CA GLY A 223 11.51 5.72 -6.51
C GLY A 223 11.47 4.21 -6.74
N GLN A 224 10.39 3.67 -7.33
CA GLN A 224 10.27 2.26 -7.63
C GLN A 224 11.20 1.89 -8.79
N MET A 225 11.89 0.76 -8.65
CA MET A 225 12.76 0.25 -9.70
C MET A 225 11.97 -0.63 -10.67
N GLY A 226 12.31 -0.54 -11.94
CA GLY A 226 11.75 -1.32 -13.03
C GLY A 226 10.73 -0.56 -13.87
N THR A 227 10.49 -1.10 -15.05
CA THR A 227 9.53 -0.56 -16.01
C THR A 227 8.11 -0.79 -15.56
N ASP A 228 7.25 0.19 -15.81
CA ASP A 228 5.83 0.17 -15.53
C ASP A 228 5.06 0.77 -16.71
N ASP A 229 4.58 -0.10 -17.60
CA ASP A 229 3.86 0.30 -18.81
C ASP A 229 2.53 0.99 -18.48
N TYR A 230 1.90 0.63 -17.35
CA TYR A 230 0.66 1.28 -16.93
C TYR A 230 0.92 2.73 -16.50
N PHE A 231 2.06 3.07 -15.92
CA PHE A 231 2.40 4.48 -15.63
C PHE A 231 3.29 5.15 -16.69
N GLY A 232 3.62 4.42 -17.76
CA GLY A 232 4.52 4.89 -18.82
C GLY A 232 5.93 5.19 -18.33
N LEU A 233 6.42 4.49 -17.31
CA LEU A 233 7.72 4.75 -16.69
C LEU A 233 8.73 3.66 -17.10
N GLU A 234 9.89 4.05 -17.62
CA GLU A 234 10.96 3.08 -17.91
C GLU A 234 11.63 2.57 -16.64
N ASP A 235 11.81 3.45 -15.66
CA ASP A 235 12.37 3.17 -14.33
C ASP A 235 12.15 4.39 -13.43
N GLY A 236 12.26 4.22 -12.10
CA GLY A 236 12.14 5.32 -11.14
C GLY A 236 13.30 6.33 -11.20
N ILE A 237 13.13 7.44 -10.47
CA ILE A 237 14.12 8.53 -10.36
C ILE A 237 14.97 8.34 -9.09
N CYS A 238 14.33 8.26 -7.92
CA CYS A 238 15.01 8.16 -6.63
C CYS A 238 15.34 6.70 -6.26
N LEU A 239 16.08 6.01 -7.14
CA LEU A 239 16.43 4.59 -7.02
C LEU A 239 17.31 4.30 -5.80
N LYS A 240 17.30 3.04 -5.34
CA LYS A 240 18.16 2.59 -4.23
C LYS A 240 19.64 2.77 -4.57
N ASN A 241 20.03 2.26 -5.73
CA ASN A 241 21.38 2.38 -6.30
C ASN A 241 21.29 3.27 -7.53
N ASN A 242 22.31 4.10 -7.76
CA ASN A 242 22.40 4.98 -8.94
C ASN A 242 21.13 5.83 -9.20
N PRO A 243 20.64 6.60 -8.21
CA PRO A 243 19.49 7.48 -8.43
C PRO A 243 19.78 8.48 -9.55
N LYS A 244 18.76 8.82 -10.33
CA LYS A 244 18.85 9.74 -11.47
C LYS A 244 18.86 11.20 -10.98
N CYS A 245 19.83 11.56 -10.14
CA CYS A 245 19.89 12.87 -9.48
C CYS A 245 19.97 14.07 -10.45
N HIS A 246 20.41 13.86 -11.69
CA HIS A 246 20.50 14.90 -12.72
C HIS A 246 19.12 15.36 -13.23
N ILE A 247 18.07 14.53 -13.11
CA ILE A 247 16.67 14.87 -13.45
C ILE A 247 15.77 14.98 -12.21
N CYS A 248 16.32 14.84 -11.00
CA CYS A 248 15.54 14.85 -9.77
C CYS A 248 15.10 16.29 -9.41
N GLY A 249 13.82 16.63 -9.59
CA GLY A 249 13.29 17.96 -9.29
C GLY A 249 13.31 18.37 -7.82
N ILE A 250 13.64 17.45 -6.89
CA ILE A 250 13.79 17.72 -5.46
C ILE A 250 15.23 17.58 -4.97
N LYS A 251 16.22 17.65 -5.87
CA LYS A 251 17.64 17.52 -5.56
C LYS A 251 18.11 18.53 -4.51
N GLU A 252 17.62 19.76 -4.55
CA GLU A 252 17.96 20.83 -3.59
C GLU A 252 17.53 20.54 -2.14
N TYR A 253 16.56 19.64 -1.94
CA TYR A 253 16.08 19.20 -0.64
C TYR A 253 16.78 17.93 -0.14
N CYS A 254 17.66 17.34 -0.96
CA CYS A 254 18.16 15.99 -0.78
C CYS A 254 19.54 15.98 -0.12
N SER A 255 19.73 15.11 0.88
CA SER A 255 21.01 14.83 1.54
C SER A 255 21.75 13.62 0.96
N TYR A 256 21.27 13.02 -0.13
CA TYR A 256 21.97 11.93 -0.79
C TYR A 256 23.31 12.43 -1.37
N PRO A 257 24.45 11.83 -0.99
CA PRO A 257 25.75 12.26 -1.48
C PRO A 257 25.83 12.01 -2.98
N ILE A 258 26.08 13.07 -3.74
CA ILE A 258 26.34 12.98 -5.17
C ILE A 258 27.82 12.60 -5.29
N ALA A 259 28.08 11.44 -5.89
CA ALA A 259 29.42 11.06 -6.33
C ALA A 259 29.83 11.90 -7.55
#